data_AF-A0A193GIN0-F1
#
_entry.id   AF-A0A193GIN0-F1
#
_cell.length_a   1.000
_cell.length_b   1.000
_cell.length_c   1.000
_cell.angle_alpha   90.00
_cell.angle_beta   90.00
_cell.angle_gamma   90.00
#
_symmetry.space_group_name_H-M   'P 1'
#
loop_
_entity.id
_entity.type
_entity.pdbx_description
1 polymer ?
#
loop_
_entity_poly.entity_id
_entity_poly.type
_entity_poly.pdbx_seq_one_letter_code
_entity_poly.pdbx_strand_id
1 'polypeptide(L)'
;MSASATPPDSISRFQAAELDMLAKTADALSAYLGKPVLAEVGTAEDGLEWVTFGIPLDEDALDGDNEHEPVRVQLGGPDARLLGNRGGLTGTDEDAYDCLYLWAIQITLAEGEHFVKLDQDGEESAWSDTLADVLPFALSEDNLLLLEDDEDDDDDDQDDDEHNGHARIVMPRH
;
A
#
# COMPACT_ATOMS: atom_id res chain seq x y z
N MET A 1 24.21 -37.16 7.09
CA MET A 1 24.60 -36.00 6.26
C MET A 1 23.47 -34.99 6.39
N SER A 2 23.58 -34.03 7.32
CA SER A 2 22.57 -32.98 7.51
C SER A 2 23.11 -31.71 6.87
N ALA A 3 22.64 -31.41 5.67
CA ALA A 3 22.85 -30.11 5.07
C ALA A 3 21.84 -29.16 5.72
N SER A 4 22.24 -28.46 6.79
CA SER A 4 21.62 -27.18 7.16
C SER A 4 22.05 -26.18 6.09
N ALA A 5 21.41 -26.25 4.93
CA ALA A 5 21.45 -25.16 3.97
C ALA A 5 20.37 -24.18 4.42
N THR A 6 20.69 -23.33 5.40
CA THR A 6 19.95 -22.10 5.59
C THR A 6 20.01 -21.39 4.23
N PRO A 7 18.87 -21.18 3.54
CA PRO A 7 18.86 -20.44 2.30
C PRO A 7 19.54 -19.08 2.54
N PRO A 8 20.25 -18.52 1.56
CA PRO A 8 20.72 -17.14 1.67
C PRO A 8 19.53 -16.24 2.02
N ASP A 9 19.67 -15.39 3.04
CA ASP A 9 18.62 -14.42 3.42
C ASP A 9 18.12 -13.58 2.23
N SER A 10 18.95 -13.40 1.19
CA SER A 10 18.62 -12.69 -0.04
C SER A 10 17.54 -13.36 -0.92
N ILE A 11 17.28 -14.65 -0.72
CA ILE A 11 16.30 -15.44 -1.50
C ILE A 11 15.02 -15.62 -0.70
N SER A 12 15.10 -15.59 0.63
CA SER A 12 13.95 -15.77 1.53
C SER A 12 13.26 -14.46 1.92
N ARG A 13 13.80 -13.31 1.52
CA ARG A 13 13.32 -11.98 1.92
C ARG A 13 13.21 -11.04 0.73
N PHE A 14 12.22 -10.15 0.78
CA PHE A 14 12.06 -9.09 -0.20
C PHE A 14 13.22 -8.09 -0.07
N GLN A 15 13.81 -7.76 -1.20
CA GLN A 15 14.80 -6.70 -1.33
C GLN A 15 14.14 -5.33 -1.20
N ALA A 16 14.92 -4.31 -0.85
CA ALA A 16 14.42 -2.94 -0.73
C ALA A 16 13.70 -2.44 -2.00
N ALA A 17 14.21 -2.79 -3.18
CA ALA A 17 13.56 -2.46 -4.46
C ALA A 17 12.22 -3.18 -4.66
N GLU A 18 12.09 -4.42 -4.18
CA GLU A 18 10.85 -5.19 -4.28
C GLU A 18 9.79 -4.64 -3.33
N LEU A 19 10.19 -4.28 -2.11
CA LEU A 19 9.32 -3.61 -1.14
C LEU A 19 8.82 -2.26 -1.66
N ASP A 20 9.68 -1.50 -2.34
CA ASP A 20 9.30 -0.23 -2.97
C ASP A 20 8.28 -0.44 -4.10
N MET A 21 8.45 -1.48 -4.92
CA MET A 21 7.46 -1.86 -5.94
C MET A 21 6.13 -2.30 -5.32
N LEU A 22 6.14 -3.04 -4.21
CA LEU A 22 4.93 -3.45 -3.50
C LEU A 22 4.20 -2.24 -2.89
N ALA A 23 4.95 -1.33 -2.26
CA ALA A 23 4.45 -0.06 -1.74
C ALA A 23 3.74 0.74 -2.85
N LYS A 24 4.42 0.98 -3.97
CA LYS A 24 3.86 1.69 -5.12
C LYS A 24 2.65 0.99 -5.73
N THR A 25 2.61 -0.35 -5.70
CA THR A 25 1.43 -1.12 -6.11
C THR A 25 0.24 -0.89 -5.18
N ALA A 26 0.46 -0.87 -3.85
CA ALA A 26 -0.58 -0.56 -2.87
C ALA A 26 -1.15 0.84 -3.07
N ASP A 27 -0.27 1.82 -3.33
CA ASP A 27 -0.66 3.21 -3.56
C ASP A 27 -1.42 3.37 -4.88
N ALA A 28 -0.97 2.73 -5.97
CA ALA A 28 -1.68 2.70 -7.23
C ALA A 28 -3.05 2.02 -7.12
N LEU A 29 -3.16 0.92 -6.36
CA LEU A 29 -4.44 0.29 -6.04
C LEU A 29 -5.34 1.22 -5.23
N SER A 30 -4.77 1.96 -4.27
CA SER A 30 -5.53 2.90 -3.46
C SER A 30 -6.14 4.01 -4.32
N ALA A 31 -5.34 4.60 -5.21
CA ALA A 31 -5.77 5.60 -6.17
C ALA A 31 -6.81 5.05 -7.16
N TYR A 32 -6.59 3.83 -7.67
CA TYR A 32 -7.48 3.20 -8.64
C TYR A 32 -8.85 2.83 -8.06
N LEU A 33 -8.87 2.28 -6.84
CA LEU A 33 -10.10 1.88 -6.15
C LEU A 33 -10.80 3.06 -5.44
N GLY A 34 -10.09 4.16 -5.21
CA GLY A 34 -10.57 5.28 -4.41
C GLY A 34 -10.77 4.92 -2.93
N LYS A 35 -10.10 3.87 -2.46
CA LYS A 35 -10.15 3.37 -1.08
C LYS A 35 -8.72 3.16 -0.57
N PRO A 36 -8.44 3.34 0.72
CA PRO A 36 -7.13 3.02 1.25
C PRO A 36 -6.81 1.53 1.08
N VAL A 37 -5.60 1.19 0.64
CA VAL A 37 -5.10 -0.18 0.56
C VAL A 37 -3.85 -0.28 1.43
N LEU A 38 -3.85 -1.26 2.32
CA LEU A 38 -2.74 -1.57 3.21
C LEU A 38 -1.98 -2.77 2.65
N ALA A 39 -0.65 -2.65 2.58
CA ALA A 39 0.25 -3.73 2.22
C ALA A 39 1.13 -4.07 3.42
N GLU A 40 1.01 -5.27 4.00
CA GLU A 40 1.76 -5.68 5.18
C GLU A 40 2.75 -6.79 4.83
N VAL A 41 4.00 -6.66 5.27
CA VAL A 41 5.01 -7.71 5.16
C VAL A 41 5.00 -8.56 6.43
N GLY A 42 4.69 -9.84 6.26
CA GLY A 42 4.85 -10.86 7.27
C GLY A 42 6.05 -11.76 6.99
N THR A 43 6.40 -12.58 7.98
CA THR A 43 7.37 -13.67 7.83
C THR A 43 6.68 -14.98 8.21
N ALA A 44 6.76 -15.97 7.33
CA ALA A 44 6.25 -17.31 7.56
C ALA A 44 7.14 -18.08 8.55
N GLU A 45 6.62 -19.19 9.10
CA GLU A 45 7.36 -20.02 10.07
C GLU A 45 8.65 -20.60 9.49
N ASP A 46 8.69 -20.81 8.17
CA ASP A 46 9.87 -21.27 7.44
C ASP A 46 10.93 -20.18 7.21
N GLY A 47 10.67 -18.95 7.65
CA GLY A 47 11.55 -17.79 7.49
C GLY A 47 11.42 -17.08 6.15
N LEU A 48 10.40 -17.41 5.35
CA LEU A 48 10.09 -16.79 4.07
C LEU A 48 9.18 -15.57 4.27
N GLU A 49 9.55 -14.44 3.67
CA GLU A 49 8.68 -13.27 3.71
C GLU A 49 7.48 -13.41 2.76
N TRP A 50 6.36 -12.83 3.17
CA TRP A 50 5.14 -12.71 2.39
C TRP A 50 4.59 -11.31 2.58
N VAL A 51 3.86 -10.81 1.57
CA VAL A 51 3.16 -9.54 1.66
C VAL A 51 1.69 -9.76 1.43
N THR A 52 0.85 -9.08 2.19
CA THR A 52 -0.61 -9.15 2.05
C THR A 52 -1.19 -7.79 1.78
N PHE A 53 -2.11 -7.74 0.83
CA PHE A 53 -2.86 -6.56 0.48
C PHE A 53 -4.29 -6.67 1.03
N GLY A 54 -4.72 -5.63 1.74
CA GLY A 54 -6.08 -5.55 2.25
C GLY A 54 -6.63 -4.12 2.28
N ILE A 55 -7.95 -4.01 2.23
CA ILE A 55 -8.68 -2.73 2.32
C ILE A 55 -9.28 -2.63 3.72
N PRO A 56 -8.91 -1.66 4.56
CA PRO A 56 -9.57 -1.47 5.84
C PRO A 56 -11.05 -1.21 5.63
N LEU A 57 -11.86 -1.97 6.35
CA LEU A 57 -13.30 -1.87 6.37
C LEU A 57 -13.71 -0.97 7.54
N ASP A 58 -14.66 -0.08 7.28
CA ASP A 58 -15.33 0.64 8.36
C ASP A 58 -16.20 -0.33 9.18
N GLU A 59 -16.34 -0.07 10.49
CA GLU A 59 -17.15 -0.87 11.41
C GLU A 59 -18.62 -1.02 10.93
N ASP A 60 -19.13 -0.07 10.15
CA ASP A 60 -20.48 -0.13 9.56
C ASP A 60 -20.64 -1.14 8.41
N ALA A 61 -19.53 -1.66 7.84
CA ALA A 61 -19.56 -2.70 6.80
C ALA A 61 -19.74 -4.12 7.38
N LEU A 62 -19.72 -4.26 8.72
CA LEU A 62 -19.82 -5.53 9.44
C LEU A 62 -21.22 -6.16 9.38
N ASP A 63 -22.26 -5.35 9.16
CA ASP A 63 -23.68 -5.77 9.17
C ASP A 63 -24.27 -6.07 7.77
N GLY A 64 -23.45 -6.04 6.72
CA GLY A 64 -23.89 -6.27 5.34
C GLY A 64 -23.96 -7.75 4.97
N ASP A 65 -25.19 -8.27 4.86
CA ASP A 65 -25.66 -9.54 4.28
C ASP A 65 -24.97 -9.89 2.93
N ASN A 66 -23.68 -10.26 2.96
CA ASN A 66 -22.96 -10.73 1.78
C ASN A 66 -22.87 -12.25 1.84
N GLU A 67 -23.51 -12.89 0.86
CA GLU A 67 -23.65 -14.33 0.68
C GLU A 67 -22.31 -15.05 0.40
N HIS A 68 -21.23 -14.26 0.26
CA HIS A 68 -19.84 -14.69 0.22
C HIS A 68 -19.15 -13.99 1.39
N GLU A 69 -18.79 -14.71 2.45
CA GLU A 69 -17.95 -14.19 3.54
C GLU A 69 -16.55 -13.94 2.98
N PRO A 70 -16.18 -12.70 2.65
CA PRO A 70 -14.84 -12.47 2.12
C PRO A 70 -13.84 -12.64 3.27
N VAL A 71 -12.64 -13.12 2.94
CA VAL A 71 -11.59 -13.31 3.95
C VAL A 71 -11.27 -11.96 4.59
N ARG A 72 -11.31 -11.90 5.92
CA ARG A 72 -10.99 -10.70 6.69
C ARG A 72 -9.66 -10.95 7.39
N VAL A 73 -8.76 -9.99 7.28
CA VAL A 73 -7.44 -10.01 7.90
C VAL A 73 -7.28 -8.73 8.70
N GLN A 74 -6.70 -8.86 9.89
CA GLN A 74 -6.35 -7.69 10.67
C GLN A 74 -4.95 -7.25 10.26
N LEU A 75 -4.83 -6.03 9.73
CA LEU A 75 -3.56 -5.45 9.30
C LEU A 75 -3.25 -4.21 10.13
N GLY A 76 -1.96 -3.99 10.40
CA GLY A 76 -1.49 -2.89 11.23
C GLY A 76 -1.26 -3.24 12.69
N GLY A 77 -0.92 -2.20 13.46
CA GLY A 77 -0.49 -2.31 14.86
C GLY A 77 1.03 -2.16 15.04
N PRO A 78 1.51 -2.21 16.29
CA PRO A 78 2.87 -1.81 16.68
C PRO A 78 3.99 -2.69 16.13
N ASP A 79 3.68 -3.93 15.79
CA ASP A 79 4.63 -4.90 15.22
C ASP A 79 4.41 -5.12 13.70
N ALA A 80 3.44 -4.41 13.10
CA ALA A 80 3.12 -4.56 11.68
C ALA A 80 4.12 -3.82 10.80
N ARG A 81 4.58 -4.50 9.74
CA ARG A 81 5.48 -3.91 8.74
C ARG A 81 4.69 -3.51 7.51
N LEU A 82 3.97 -2.41 7.61
CA LEU A 82 3.18 -1.86 6.52
C LEU A 82 4.05 -1.09 5.52
N LEU A 83 3.70 -1.19 4.24
CA LEU A 83 4.37 -0.60 3.09
C LEU A 83 3.47 0.43 2.40
N GLY A 84 4.09 1.40 1.71
CA GLY A 84 3.41 2.44 0.95
C GLY A 84 2.85 3.57 1.81
N ASN A 85 2.07 4.44 1.18
CA ASN A 85 1.42 5.57 1.83
C ASN A 85 0.11 5.19 2.54
N ARG A 86 -0.26 3.91 2.54
CA ARG A 86 -1.42 3.38 3.30
C ARG A 86 -2.73 4.06 2.87
N GLY A 87 -2.78 4.55 1.63
CA GLY A 87 -3.88 5.35 1.10
C GLY A 87 -4.16 6.64 1.89
N GLY A 88 -3.16 7.19 2.58
CA GLY A 88 -3.30 8.40 3.42
C GLY A 88 -3.79 8.14 4.85
N LEU A 89 -3.87 6.88 5.28
CA LEU A 89 -4.23 6.55 6.67
C LEU A 89 -3.08 6.85 7.63
N THR A 90 -3.38 7.59 8.69
CA THR A 90 -2.48 7.86 9.81
C THR A 90 -2.82 6.98 11.01
N GLY A 91 -1.83 6.46 11.74
CA GLY A 91 -2.06 5.69 12.99
C GLY A 91 -2.15 4.17 12.81
N THR A 92 -1.99 3.66 11.60
CA THR A 92 -1.89 2.23 11.26
C THR A 92 -0.69 1.50 11.86
N ASP A 93 0.25 2.22 12.49
CA ASP A 93 1.36 1.64 13.26
C ASP A 93 0.99 1.47 14.76
N GLU A 94 -0.12 2.04 15.22
CA GLU A 94 -0.54 1.96 16.63
C GLU A 94 -1.77 1.04 16.77
N ASP A 95 -2.71 1.17 15.84
CA ASP A 95 -3.96 0.44 15.83
C ASP A 95 -4.00 -0.62 14.72
N ALA A 96 -4.64 -1.74 15.02
CA ALA A 96 -4.88 -2.82 14.07
C ALA A 96 -6.28 -2.64 13.45
N TYR A 97 -6.34 -2.67 12.12
CA TYR A 97 -7.56 -2.42 11.36
C TYR A 97 -8.10 -3.71 10.77
N ASP A 98 -9.41 -3.91 10.87
CA ASP A 98 -10.08 -4.99 10.15
C ASP A 98 -10.08 -4.69 8.65
N CYS A 99 -9.34 -5.50 7.90
CA CYS A 99 -9.17 -5.33 6.47
C CYS A 99 -9.82 -6.47 5.70
N LEU A 100 -10.43 -6.14 4.57
CA LEU A 100 -10.82 -7.09 3.55
C LEU A 100 -9.56 -7.60 2.87
N TYR A 101 -9.30 -8.90 2.96
CA TYR A 101 -8.20 -9.54 2.25
C TYR A 101 -8.46 -9.50 0.75
N LEU A 102 -7.49 -9.00 -0.01
CA LEU A 102 -7.58 -8.94 -1.47
C LEU A 102 -6.77 -10.06 -2.12
N TRP A 103 -5.49 -10.15 -1.77
CA TRP A 103 -4.53 -11.11 -2.31
C TRP A 103 -3.21 -10.98 -1.54
N ALA A 104 -2.32 -11.95 -1.71
CA ALA A 104 -1.00 -11.93 -1.11
C ALA A 104 0.08 -12.38 -2.11
N ILE A 105 1.34 -12.09 -1.79
CA ILE A 105 2.49 -12.67 -2.48
C ILE A 105 3.38 -13.31 -1.45
N GLN A 106 3.70 -14.58 -1.64
CA GLN A 106 4.63 -15.32 -0.83
C GLN A 106 5.91 -15.59 -1.61
N ILE A 107 7.05 -15.45 -0.93
CA ILE A 107 8.33 -15.91 -1.45
C ILE A 107 8.42 -17.43 -1.27
N THR A 108 8.85 -18.14 -2.30
CA THR A 108 9.14 -19.58 -2.20
C THR A 108 10.57 -19.92 -2.62
N LEU A 109 11.05 -21.07 -2.17
CA LEU A 109 12.37 -21.61 -2.52
C LEU A 109 12.31 -22.57 -3.71
N ALA A 110 11.17 -22.64 -4.41
CA ALA A 110 11.02 -23.50 -5.57
C ALA A 110 11.72 -22.90 -6.80
N GLU A 111 12.44 -23.74 -7.56
CA GLU A 111 13.15 -23.34 -8.78
C GLU A 111 12.13 -22.91 -9.86
N GLY A 112 12.14 -21.62 -10.22
CA GLY A 112 11.21 -21.05 -11.21
C GLY A 112 9.95 -20.40 -10.63
N GLU A 113 9.77 -20.44 -9.30
CA GLU A 113 8.53 -20.02 -8.61
C GLU A 113 8.85 -19.13 -7.40
N HIS A 114 9.83 -18.24 -7.55
CA HIS A 114 10.32 -17.39 -6.46
C HIS A 114 9.22 -16.53 -5.81
N PHE A 115 8.27 -16.04 -6.60
CA PHE A 115 7.13 -15.27 -6.15
C PHE A 115 5.84 -15.98 -6.53
N VAL A 116 5.06 -16.38 -5.52
CA VAL A 116 3.75 -16.99 -5.70
C VAL A 116 2.69 -16.01 -5.23
N LYS A 117 1.74 -15.71 -6.11
CA LYS A 117 0.58 -14.88 -5.82
C LYS A 117 -0.57 -15.76 -5.36
N LEU A 118 -1.09 -15.42 -4.19
CA LEU A 118 -2.33 -15.95 -3.64
C LEU A 118 -3.49 -15.02 -4.01
N ASP A 119 -4.63 -15.57 -4.42
CA ASP A 119 -5.86 -14.81 -4.64
C ASP A 119 -6.57 -14.46 -3.32
N GLN A 120 -7.78 -13.93 -3.42
CA GLN A 120 -8.65 -13.53 -2.30
C GLN A 120 -9.14 -14.70 -1.42
N ASP A 121 -8.97 -15.94 -1.86
CA ASP A 121 -9.30 -17.15 -1.11
C ASP A 121 -8.03 -17.73 -0.44
N GLY A 122 -6.87 -17.12 -0.71
CA GLY A 122 -5.56 -17.61 -0.28
C GLY A 122 -5.06 -18.77 -1.13
N GLU A 123 -5.66 -19.00 -2.31
CA GLU A 123 -5.25 -20.03 -3.25
C GLU A 123 -4.22 -19.51 -4.25
N GLU A 124 -3.30 -20.37 -4.65
CA GLU A 124 -2.24 -20.04 -5.61
C GLU A 124 -2.85 -19.72 -6.98
N SER A 125 -2.74 -18.46 -7.39
CA SER A 125 -3.32 -17.96 -8.63
C SER A 125 -2.28 -17.78 -9.74
N ALA A 126 -1.05 -17.40 -9.38
CA ALA A 126 0.06 -17.21 -10.32
C ALA A 126 1.42 -17.39 -9.64
N TRP A 127 2.46 -17.70 -10.40
CA TRP A 127 3.85 -17.79 -9.94
C TRP A 127 4.82 -17.24 -10.98
N SER A 128 5.95 -16.67 -10.53
CA SER A 128 7.03 -16.20 -11.40
C SER A 128 8.37 -16.10 -10.66
N ASP A 129 9.46 -16.02 -11.42
CA ASP A 129 10.79 -15.66 -10.92
C ASP A 129 10.94 -14.17 -10.62
N THR A 130 10.11 -13.31 -11.24
CA THR A 130 10.19 -11.86 -11.10
C THR A 130 8.88 -11.30 -10.54
N LEU A 131 8.99 -10.46 -9.51
CA LEU A 131 7.85 -9.86 -8.85
C LEU A 131 6.94 -9.08 -9.83
N ALA A 132 7.53 -8.33 -10.77
CA ALA A 132 6.78 -7.54 -11.74
C ALA A 132 5.82 -8.36 -12.62
N ASP A 133 6.10 -9.65 -12.86
CA ASP A 133 5.25 -10.52 -13.68
C ASP A 133 3.99 -11.00 -12.94
N VAL A 134 4.01 -11.03 -11.60
CA VAL A 134 2.84 -11.43 -10.79
C VAL A 134 1.97 -10.24 -10.38
N LEU A 135 2.48 -9.01 -10.46
CA LEU A 135 1.75 -7.81 -10.09
C LEU A 135 0.64 -7.48 -11.11
N PRO A 136 -0.55 -7.06 -10.64
CA PRO A 136 -1.68 -6.72 -11.52
C PRO A 136 -1.43 -5.47 -12.39
N PHE A 137 -0.57 -4.57 -11.94
CA PHE A 137 -0.06 -3.46 -12.72
C PHE A 137 1.39 -3.78 -13.02
N ALA A 138 1.73 -3.99 -14.29
CA ALA A 138 3.12 -3.99 -14.70
C ALA A 138 3.67 -2.57 -14.48
N LEU A 139 4.17 -2.29 -13.28
CA LEU A 139 4.94 -1.08 -12.97
C LEU A 139 6.27 -1.20 -13.72
N SER A 140 6.23 -0.92 -15.01
CA SER A 140 7.43 -0.71 -15.80
C SER A 140 8.15 0.51 -15.22
N GLU A 141 9.49 0.56 -15.29
CA GLU A 141 10.30 1.71 -14.83
C GLU A 141 9.76 3.07 -15.34
N ASP A 142 9.16 3.10 -16.52
CA ASP A 142 8.49 4.29 -17.07
C ASP A 142 7.25 4.77 -16.28
N ASN A 143 6.53 3.87 -15.61
CA ASN A 143 5.35 4.20 -14.80
C ASN A 143 5.73 4.61 -13.36
N LEU A 144 6.88 4.11 -12.89
CA LEU A 144 7.50 4.52 -11.63
C LEU A 144 7.85 6.01 -11.62
N LEU A 145 8.35 6.54 -12.74
CA LEU A 145 8.69 7.96 -12.91
C LEU A 145 7.46 8.89 -12.96
N LEU A 146 6.27 8.36 -13.28
CA LEU A 146 5.03 9.14 -13.33
C LEU A 146 4.34 9.28 -11.96
N LEU A 147 4.72 8.44 -10.99
CA LEU A 147 4.17 8.45 -9.63
C LEU A 147 5.05 9.22 -8.63
N GLU A 148 6.27 9.57 -9.01
CA GLU A 148 7.22 10.36 -8.20
C GLU A 148 7.12 11.88 -8.46
N ASP A 149 6.25 12.34 -9.38
CA ASP A 149 6.08 13.77 -9.73
C ASP A 149 4.91 14.46 -8.98
N ASP A 150 4.32 13.82 -7.97
CA ASP A 150 3.28 14.40 -7.10
C ASP A 150 3.86 14.90 -5.75
N GLU A 151 5.18 15.17 -5.70
CA GLU A 151 5.81 15.90 -4.59
C GLU A 151 5.69 17.41 -4.83
N ASP A 152 4.70 18.03 -4.17
CA ASP A 152 4.63 19.43 -3.74
C ASP A 152 5.20 20.52 -4.68
N ASP A 153 4.32 21.22 -5.39
CA ASP A 153 4.52 22.64 -5.72
C ASP A 153 3.22 23.42 -5.55
N ASP A 154 2.68 23.42 -4.33
CA ASP A 154 1.84 24.52 -3.83
C ASP A 154 2.61 25.21 -2.70
N ASP A 155 3.80 25.74 -3.02
CA ASP A 155 4.47 26.70 -2.15
C ASP A 155 3.86 28.09 -2.38
N ASP A 156 3.40 28.64 -1.27
CA ASP A 156 2.58 29.83 -1.08
C ASP A 156 3.26 31.15 -1.55
N ASP A 157 2.39 32.16 -1.71
CA ASP A 157 2.64 33.60 -1.55
C ASP A 157 3.40 34.41 -2.63
N GLN A 158 2.62 35.23 -3.37
CA GLN A 158 2.90 36.66 -3.36
C GLN A 158 1.68 37.55 -3.64
N ASP A 159 1.42 38.44 -2.68
CA ASP A 159 0.58 39.64 -2.73
C ASP A 159 0.56 40.34 -4.10
N ASP A 160 -0.62 40.74 -4.55
CA ASP A 160 -0.75 41.94 -5.38
C ASP A 160 -1.82 42.88 -4.81
N ASP A 161 -1.30 43.96 -4.24
CA ASP A 161 -1.94 45.01 -3.49
C ASP A 161 -2.26 46.15 -4.48
N GLU A 162 -3.41 46.13 -5.18
CA GLU A 162 -3.84 47.28 -6.00
C GLU A 162 -5.35 47.62 -5.89
N HIS A 163 -5.64 48.55 -4.98
CA HIS A 163 -6.40 49.78 -5.24
C HIS A 163 -7.90 49.69 -5.62
N ASN A 164 -8.79 49.81 -4.62
CA ASN A 164 -9.96 50.69 -4.78
C ASN A 164 -10.42 51.31 -3.45
N GLY A 165 -9.86 52.48 -3.13
CA GLY A 165 -10.36 53.35 -2.07
C GLY A 165 -11.72 53.93 -2.42
N HIS A 166 -12.80 53.36 -1.86
CA HIS A 166 -14.03 54.10 -1.59
C HIS A 166 -14.10 54.46 -0.10
N ALA A 167 -13.32 55.47 0.26
CA ALA A 167 -13.32 56.08 1.58
C ALA A 167 -14.67 56.77 1.84
N ARG A 168 -15.55 56.09 2.59
CA ARG A 168 -16.64 56.75 3.33
C ARG A 168 -16.01 57.57 4.46
N ILE A 169 -15.69 58.84 4.18
CA ILE A 169 -15.33 59.80 5.22
C ILE A 169 -16.58 60.59 5.57
N VAL A 170 -17.13 60.25 6.73
CA VAL A 170 -18.08 61.05 7.49
C VAL A 170 -17.32 62.22 8.14
N MET A 171 -18.03 63.33 8.45
CA MET A 171 -17.73 64.47 9.36
C MET A 171 -17.89 65.87 8.65
N PRO A 172 -18.05 67.00 9.37
CA PRO A 172 -19.29 67.46 10.00
C PRO A 172 -19.65 68.94 9.65
N ARG A 173 -20.75 69.42 10.24
CA ARG A 173 -21.40 70.76 10.15
C ARG A 173 -20.47 71.99 10.14
N HIS A 174 -20.81 73.00 9.33
CA HIS A 174 -21.05 74.36 9.85
C HIS A 174 -22.21 75.03 9.13
#